data_AF-A0AA87UQQ3-F1
#
_entry.id   AF-A0AA87UQQ3-F1
#
_cell.length_a   1.000
_cell.length_b   1.000
_cell.length_c   1.000
_cell.angle_alpha   90.00
_cell.angle_beta   90.00
_cell.angle_gamma   90.00
#
_symmetry.space_group_name_H-M   'P 1'
#
loop_
_entity.id
_entity.type
_entity.pdbx_description
1 polymer ?
#
loop_
_entity_poly.entity_id
_entity_poly.type
_entity_poly.pdbx_seq_one_letter_code
_entity_poly.pdbx_strand_id
1 'polypeptide(L)'
;MAESILLGHAPRPTSGSQLEKRIRTLVVAAEPAGIACTSIIDAELDGPDVAHLHLDLTGFQLAGEHDRDRARLEPQGAPVSSESAVLREVRVKADPMHISGAAVRLDAQLMNVPFRWIETDNRELAVELSPPDAEHPLHGSAHVAVPKEQLGKAVLGLAESALLDRGITVSRFDLDVEQSGPQQLRVSFDAKVRKGLLGAHVTGSATAAIDDRMGVTLSGIEVESGNPLIAAMLGAVRGRIARYEGRRIDLASELPPGIRVADVQVEVGDEVTIDARLV
;
A
#
# COMPACT_ATOMS: atom_id res chain seq x y z
N MET A 1 -9.21 10.70 9.66
CA MET A 1 -9.10 11.98 8.93
C MET A 1 -9.01 11.58 7.47
N ALA A 2 -9.76 12.20 6.56
CA ALA A 2 -9.59 11.94 5.14
C ALA A 2 -8.23 12.54 4.73
N GLU A 3 -7.39 11.75 4.08
CA GLU A 3 -6.07 12.17 3.66
C GLU A 3 -6.23 13.01 2.38
N SER A 4 -5.81 14.28 2.43
CA SER A 4 -5.91 15.21 1.30
C SER A 4 -4.59 15.25 0.55
N ILE A 5 -4.62 15.02 -0.75
CA ILE A 5 -3.43 14.96 -1.61
C ILE A 5 -3.23 16.31 -2.30
N LEU A 6 -2.08 16.95 -2.09
CA LEU A 6 -1.69 18.21 -2.68
C LEU A 6 -1.37 18.06 -4.19
N LEU A 7 -2.14 18.72 -5.05
CA LEU A 7 -1.91 18.78 -6.51
C LEU A 7 -1.21 20.08 -6.96
N GLY A 8 -0.58 20.79 -6.03
CA GLY A 8 0.14 22.03 -6.28
C GLY A 8 -0.69 23.28 -5.98
N HIS A 9 -0.62 24.30 -6.85
CA HIS A 9 -1.26 25.59 -6.60
C HIS A 9 -2.59 25.76 -7.34
N ALA A 10 -3.53 26.49 -6.74
CA ALA A 10 -4.73 26.98 -7.41
C ALA A 10 -4.33 27.93 -8.58
N PRO A 11 -5.16 28.06 -9.64
CA PRO A 11 -6.52 27.52 -9.79
C PRO A 11 -6.54 26.03 -10.17
N ARG A 12 -7.74 25.43 -10.12
CA ARG A 12 -8.01 24.07 -10.62
C ARG A 12 -7.58 23.87 -12.07
N PRO A 13 -7.18 22.64 -12.45
CA PRO A 13 -6.88 22.34 -13.84
C PRO A 13 -8.14 22.50 -14.69
N THR A 14 -8.01 23.17 -15.84
CA THR A 14 -9.11 23.34 -16.81
C THR A 14 -8.95 22.45 -18.04
N SER A 15 -7.92 21.60 -18.06
CA SER A 15 -7.69 20.61 -19.12
C SER A 15 -6.98 19.37 -18.55
N GLY A 16 -7.18 18.23 -19.22
CA GLY A 16 -6.49 16.96 -18.91
C GLY A 16 -4.98 17.13 -18.77
N SER A 17 -4.35 17.77 -19.75
CA SER A 17 -2.91 18.07 -19.75
C SER A 17 -2.41 18.90 -18.55
N GLN A 18 -3.26 19.72 -17.92
CA GLN A 18 -2.89 20.43 -16.69
C GLN A 18 -2.96 19.48 -15.49
N LEU A 19 -3.97 18.61 -15.43
CA LEU A 19 -4.09 17.60 -14.39
C LEU A 19 -2.94 16.57 -14.48
N GLU A 20 -2.63 16.08 -15.68
CA GLU A 20 -1.51 15.17 -15.94
C GLU A 20 -0.19 15.72 -15.41
N LYS A 21 0.12 17.00 -15.64
CA LYS A 21 1.34 17.65 -15.14
C LYS A 21 1.39 17.65 -13.61
N ARG A 22 0.26 17.91 -12.95
CA ARG A 22 0.16 17.93 -11.48
C ARG A 22 0.34 16.53 -10.90
N ILE A 23 -0.33 15.54 -11.48
CA ILE A 23 -0.17 14.13 -11.07
C ILE A 23 1.26 13.66 -11.33
N ARG A 24 1.88 14.06 -12.43
CA ARG A 24 3.29 13.75 -12.71
C ARG A 24 4.23 14.30 -11.64
N THR A 25 3.96 15.51 -11.12
CA THR A 25 4.72 16.06 -9.99
C THR A 25 4.60 15.18 -8.74
N LEU A 26 3.41 14.65 -8.46
CA LEU A 26 3.20 13.72 -7.35
C LEU A 26 3.96 12.40 -7.56
N VAL A 27 3.85 11.81 -8.75
CA VAL A 27 4.54 10.56 -9.07
C VAL A 27 6.06 10.73 -8.93
N VAL A 28 6.64 11.79 -9.49
CA VAL A 28 8.06 12.11 -9.34
C VAL A 28 8.46 12.30 -7.87
N ALA A 29 7.60 12.93 -7.06
CA ALA A 29 7.87 13.15 -5.64
C ALA A 29 7.80 11.85 -4.82
N ALA A 30 7.08 10.84 -5.30
CA ALA A 30 6.99 9.53 -4.68
C ALA A 30 8.13 8.57 -5.11
N GLU A 31 8.96 8.96 -6.09
CA GLU A 31 10.14 8.21 -6.52
C GLU A 31 11.42 8.68 -5.80
N PRO A 32 12.44 7.81 -5.68
CA PRO A 32 13.75 8.21 -5.18
C PRO A 32 14.35 9.36 -5.99
N ALA A 33 15.04 10.27 -5.31
CA ALA A 33 15.68 11.41 -5.97
C ALA A 33 16.65 10.95 -7.07
N GLY A 34 16.54 11.54 -8.26
CA GLY A 34 17.42 11.25 -9.40
C GLY A 34 16.95 10.12 -10.32
N ILE A 35 15.82 9.49 -10.02
CA ILE A 35 15.15 8.58 -10.96
C ILE A 35 14.36 9.40 -11.99
N ALA A 36 14.46 9.00 -13.25
CA ALA A 36 13.64 9.59 -14.31
C ALA A 36 12.25 8.95 -14.27
N CYS A 37 11.21 9.77 -14.12
CA CYS A 37 9.83 9.30 -14.18
C CYS A 37 9.51 8.79 -15.58
N THR A 38 9.29 7.48 -15.69
CA THR A 38 8.87 6.80 -16.92
C THR A 38 7.36 6.63 -17.02
N SER A 39 6.62 7.04 -16.00
CA SER A 39 5.18 6.80 -15.91
C SER A 39 4.40 7.51 -17.02
N ILE A 40 3.47 6.80 -17.62
CA ILE A 40 2.51 7.36 -18.58
C ILE A 40 1.30 7.80 -17.78
N ILE A 41 0.87 9.04 -18.00
CA ILE A 41 -0.27 9.63 -17.31
C ILE A 41 -1.12 10.29 -18.38
N ASP A 42 -2.37 9.89 -18.45
CA ASP A 42 -3.39 10.41 -19.36
C ASP A 42 -4.62 10.77 -18.54
N ALA A 43 -5.14 11.98 -18.75
CA ALA A 43 -6.34 12.41 -18.04
C ALA A 43 -7.28 13.18 -18.96
N GLU A 44 -8.58 12.99 -18.74
CA GLU A 44 -9.64 13.74 -19.41
C GLU A 44 -10.56 14.39 -18.37
N LEU A 45 -10.86 15.67 -18.54
CA LEU A 45 -11.76 16.43 -17.66
C LEU A 45 -13.10 16.64 -18.35
N ASP A 46 -14.17 16.60 -17.57
CA ASP A 46 -15.53 16.98 -17.97
C ASP A 46 -16.10 17.96 -16.94
N GLY A 47 -15.84 19.25 -17.15
CA GLY A 47 -16.14 20.27 -16.14
C GLY A 47 -15.33 20.05 -14.86
N PRO A 48 -15.97 19.94 -13.68
CA PRO A 48 -15.29 19.61 -12.42
C PRO A 48 -14.93 18.13 -12.30
N ASP A 49 -15.57 17.24 -13.09
CA ASP A 49 -15.33 15.81 -13.06
C ASP A 49 -14.05 15.43 -13.82
N VAL A 50 -13.52 14.27 -13.46
CA VAL A 50 -12.46 13.59 -14.22
C VAL A 50 -13.13 12.43 -14.96
N ALA A 51 -13.27 12.56 -16.28
CA ALA A 51 -13.91 11.53 -17.10
C ALA A 51 -13.07 10.25 -17.13
N HIS A 52 -11.75 10.40 -17.24
CA HIS A 52 -10.81 9.28 -17.31
C HIS A 52 -9.46 9.68 -16.69
N LEU A 53 -8.85 8.75 -15.94
CA LEU A 53 -7.47 8.85 -15.47
C LEU A 53 -6.76 7.51 -15.68
N HIS A 54 -5.73 7.49 -16.51
CA HIS A 54 -4.86 6.33 -16.68
C HIS A 54 -3.46 6.61 -16.16
N LEU A 55 -2.96 5.68 -15.33
CA LEU A 55 -1.64 5.68 -14.75
C LEU A 55 -0.93 4.37 -15.12
N ASP A 56 0.06 4.44 -16.02
CA ASP A 56 1.02 3.36 -16.21
C ASP A 56 2.25 3.67 -15.34
N LEU A 57 2.38 2.94 -14.24
CA LEU A 57 3.46 3.00 -13.27
C LEU A 57 4.53 1.94 -13.56
N THR A 58 4.61 1.41 -14.78
CA THR A 58 5.68 0.49 -15.17
C THR A 58 7.05 1.15 -15.01
N GLY A 59 7.95 0.46 -14.29
CA GLY A 59 9.27 0.95 -13.93
C GLY A 59 9.30 1.90 -12.72
N PHE A 60 8.14 2.32 -12.19
CA PHE A 60 8.06 3.17 -11.00
C PHE A 60 8.78 2.53 -9.83
N GLN A 61 9.56 3.33 -9.10
CA GLN A 61 10.22 2.89 -7.88
C GLN A 61 9.63 3.64 -6.69
N LEU A 62 9.04 2.92 -5.74
CA LEU A 62 8.53 3.55 -4.53
C LEU A 62 9.70 4.00 -3.65
N ALA A 63 9.77 5.30 -3.35
CA ALA A 63 10.74 5.82 -2.41
C ALA A 63 10.51 5.28 -0.99
N GLY A 64 11.59 5.11 -0.24
CA GLY A 64 11.50 4.77 1.18
C GLY A 64 10.72 5.84 1.95
N GLU A 65 10.14 5.49 3.09
CA GLU A 65 9.34 6.40 3.93
C GLU A 65 10.05 7.73 4.22
N HIS A 66 11.34 7.68 4.56
CA HIS A 66 12.13 8.87 4.84
C HIS A 66 12.27 9.84 3.65
N ASP A 67 12.31 9.31 2.42
CA ASP A 67 12.35 10.13 1.21
C ASP A 67 10.96 10.68 0.87
N ARG A 68 9.89 9.90 1.15
CA ARG A 68 8.50 10.34 0.98
C ARG A 68 8.10 11.43 1.98
N ASP A 69 8.58 11.39 3.21
CA ASP A 69 8.33 12.44 4.22
C ASP A 69 8.90 13.80 3.79
N ARG A 70 9.92 13.80 2.93
CA ARG A 70 10.45 15.03 2.34
C ARG A 70 9.58 15.56 1.22
N ALA A 71 8.82 14.69 0.56
CA ALA A 71 7.84 15.11 -0.42
C ALA A 71 6.65 15.73 0.30
N ARG A 72 6.40 17.00 0.00
CA ARG A 72 5.25 17.69 0.55
C ARG A 72 3.98 17.22 -0.18
N LEU A 73 3.28 16.25 0.41
CA LEU A 73 2.08 15.65 -0.18
C LEU A 73 0.77 16.19 0.40
N GLU A 74 0.81 16.92 1.52
CA GLU A 74 -0.38 17.46 2.18
C GLU A 74 -0.50 19.00 2.03
N PRO A 75 -1.73 19.52 1.85
CA PRO A 75 -1.98 20.96 1.92
C PRO A 75 -1.72 21.49 3.34
N GLN A 76 -1.24 22.74 3.45
CA GLN A 76 -0.91 23.39 4.72
C GLN A 76 -1.87 24.53 5.07
N GLY A 77 -2.55 25.08 4.06
CA GLY A 77 -3.53 26.15 4.25
C GLY A 77 -4.88 25.63 4.71
N ALA A 78 -5.68 26.51 5.31
CA ALA A 78 -7.06 26.19 5.68
C ALA A 78 -7.95 26.14 4.41
N PRO A 79 -8.87 25.17 4.27
CA PRO A 79 -9.81 25.14 3.16
C PRO A 79 -10.66 26.42 3.09
N VAL A 80 -10.67 27.09 1.94
CA VAL A 80 -11.49 28.28 1.67
C VAL A 80 -12.54 28.05 0.59
N SER A 81 -12.34 27.04 -0.25
CA SER A 81 -13.31 26.61 -1.27
C SER A 81 -13.23 25.11 -1.45
N SER A 82 -14.38 24.48 -1.65
CA SER A 82 -14.49 23.06 -1.96
C SER A 82 -15.54 22.81 -3.03
N GLU A 83 -15.27 21.90 -3.96
CA GLU A 83 -16.25 21.45 -4.94
C GLU A 83 -16.20 19.94 -5.10
N SER A 84 -17.36 19.29 -5.01
CA SER A 84 -17.48 17.85 -5.23
C SER A 84 -17.36 17.53 -6.72
N ALA A 85 -16.76 16.39 -7.01
CA ALA A 85 -16.55 15.87 -8.36
C ALA A 85 -16.50 14.35 -8.32
N VAL A 86 -16.61 13.73 -9.50
CA VAL A 86 -16.48 12.28 -9.66
C VAL A 86 -15.35 11.97 -10.63
N LEU A 87 -14.48 11.04 -10.22
CA LEU A 87 -13.55 10.37 -11.12
C LEU A 87 -14.27 9.14 -11.68
N ARG A 88 -14.80 9.27 -12.90
CA ARG A 88 -15.70 8.27 -13.50
C ARG A 88 -14.99 6.95 -13.75
N GLU A 89 -13.75 7.02 -14.21
CA GLU A 89 -12.89 5.85 -14.41
C GLU A 89 -11.44 6.19 -14.05
N VAL A 90 -10.83 5.33 -13.23
CA VAL A 90 -9.37 5.32 -13.04
C VAL A 90 -8.82 3.94 -13.29
N ARG A 91 -7.75 3.86 -14.08
CA ARG A 91 -7.00 2.64 -14.32
C ARG A 91 -5.53 2.83 -13.96
N VAL A 92 -5.05 1.99 -13.05
CA VAL A 92 -3.65 1.94 -12.63
C VAL A 92 -3.05 0.62 -13.07
N LYS A 93 -1.96 0.67 -13.82
CA LYS A 93 -1.23 -0.51 -14.28
C LYS A 93 0.25 -0.37 -13.92
N ALA A 94 0.91 -1.48 -13.59
CA ALA A 94 2.36 -1.57 -13.50
C ALA A 94 2.85 -2.97 -13.88
N ASP A 95 3.84 -3.07 -14.76
CA ASP A 95 4.41 -4.35 -15.17
C ASP A 95 5.93 -4.31 -15.43
N PRO A 96 6.77 -4.45 -14.39
CA PRO A 96 6.46 -4.29 -12.96
C PRO A 96 6.72 -2.85 -12.46
N MET A 97 6.16 -2.51 -11.31
CA MET A 97 6.71 -1.45 -10.42
C MET A 97 7.63 -2.09 -9.37
N HIS A 98 8.47 -1.29 -8.71
CA HIS A 98 9.40 -1.77 -7.70
C HIS A 98 9.06 -1.18 -6.33
N ILE A 99 8.72 -2.04 -5.37
CA ILE A 99 8.44 -1.66 -3.98
C ILE A 99 9.51 -2.31 -3.12
N SER A 100 10.36 -1.49 -2.51
CA SER A 100 11.46 -1.95 -1.65
C SER A 100 12.34 -3.04 -2.32
N GLY A 101 12.54 -2.91 -3.63
CA GLY A 101 13.34 -3.82 -4.44
C GLY A 101 12.65 -5.13 -4.86
N ALA A 102 11.37 -5.32 -4.53
CA ALA A 102 10.54 -6.38 -5.10
C ALA A 102 9.82 -5.88 -6.36
N ALA A 103 9.81 -6.68 -7.41
CA ALA A 103 9.00 -6.45 -8.60
C ALA A 103 7.54 -6.81 -8.30
N VAL A 104 6.66 -5.82 -8.38
CA VAL A 104 5.22 -5.97 -8.14
C VAL A 104 4.47 -5.64 -9.42
N ARG A 105 3.60 -6.54 -9.86
CA ARG A 105 2.67 -6.28 -10.97
C ARG A 105 1.33 -5.84 -10.37
N LEU A 106 0.73 -4.82 -10.97
CA LEU A 106 -0.54 -4.23 -10.55
C LEU A 106 -1.42 -4.00 -11.77
N ASP A 107 -2.67 -4.43 -11.74
CA ASP A 107 -3.73 -3.94 -12.63
C ASP A 107 -4.96 -3.65 -11.77
N ALA A 108 -5.32 -2.38 -11.66
CA ALA A 108 -6.45 -1.93 -10.86
C ALA A 108 -7.33 -0.98 -11.66
N GLN A 109 -8.64 -1.12 -11.50
CA GLN A 109 -9.64 -0.25 -12.09
C GLN A 109 -10.68 0.10 -11.03
N LEU A 110 -11.02 1.38 -10.93
CA LEU A 110 -12.14 1.87 -10.11
C LEU A 110 -13.05 2.75 -10.97
N MET A 111 -14.34 2.64 -10.70
CA MET A 111 -15.40 3.40 -11.34
C MET A 111 -16.11 4.27 -10.31
N ASN A 112 -16.51 5.47 -10.73
CA ASN A 112 -17.30 6.43 -9.94
C ASN A 112 -16.68 6.74 -8.58
N VAL A 113 -15.39 7.08 -8.54
CA VAL A 113 -14.70 7.45 -7.30
C VAL A 113 -15.05 8.91 -6.96
N PRO A 114 -15.85 9.18 -5.91
CA PRO A 114 -16.18 10.55 -5.57
C PRO A 114 -15.02 11.20 -4.83
N PHE A 115 -14.78 12.47 -5.13
CA PHE A 115 -13.73 13.26 -4.49
C PHE A 115 -14.15 14.73 -4.40
N ARG A 116 -13.37 15.53 -3.68
CA ARG A 116 -13.54 16.97 -3.59
C ARG A 116 -12.27 17.68 -4.00
N TRP A 117 -12.41 18.67 -4.86
CA TRP A 117 -11.40 19.70 -5.05
C TRP A 117 -11.39 20.61 -3.84
N ILE A 118 -10.22 20.81 -3.23
CA ILE A 118 -10.03 21.70 -2.09
C ILE A 118 -9.06 22.80 -2.49
N GLU A 119 -9.49 24.05 -2.41
CA GLU A 119 -8.61 25.21 -2.48
C GLU A 119 -8.42 25.81 -1.10
N THR A 120 -7.19 26.20 -0.78
CA THR A 120 -6.81 26.73 0.53
C THR A 120 -6.51 28.23 0.50
N ASP A 121 -6.48 28.85 1.68
CA ASP A 121 -6.16 30.28 1.86
C ASP A 121 -4.75 30.66 1.36
N ASN A 122 -3.81 29.72 1.35
CA ASN A 122 -2.46 29.88 0.82
C ASN A 122 -2.35 29.48 -0.68
N ARG A 123 -3.48 29.37 -1.39
CA ARG A 123 -3.58 29.05 -2.83
C ARG A 123 -3.03 27.69 -3.20
N GLU A 124 -3.22 26.70 -2.34
CA GLU A 124 -2.97 25.32 -2.68
C GLU A 124 -4.24 24.68 -3.23
N LEU A 125 -4.03 23.70 -4.09
CA LEU A 125 -5.06 22.86 -4.62
C LEU A 125 -4.78 21.44 -4.14
N ALA A 126 -5.74 20.83 -3.46
CA ALA A 126 -5.70 19.44 -3.05
C ALA A 126 -6.94 18.69 -3.55
N VAL A 127 -6.85 17.37 -3.52
CA VAL A 127 -7.99 16.47 -3.68
C VAL A 127 -8.18 15.65 -2.43
N GLU A 128 -9.44 15.48 -2.03
CA GLU A 128 -9.82 14.65 -0.89
C GLU A 128 -10.81 13.60 -1.38
N LEU A 129 -10.48 12.32 -1.19
CA LEU A 129 -11.42 11.23 -1.50
C LEU A 129 -12.64 11.32 -0.59
N SER A 130 -13.81 11.17 -1.17
CA SER A 130 -15.08 11.17 -0.44
C SER A 130 -15.63 9.74 -0.35
N PRO A 131 -16.41 9.41 0.69
CA PRO A 131 -17.12 8.14 0.70
C PRO A 131 -18.10 8.03 -0.49
N PRO A 132 -18.23 6.86 -1.11
CA PRO A 132 -19.29 6.57 -2.08
C PRO A 132 -20.68 6.84 -1.51
N ASP A 133 -21.58 7.28 -2.38
CA ASP A 133 -23.00 7.47 -2.06
C ASP A 133 -23.88 6.58 -2.94
N ALA A 134 -25.20 6.60 -2.68
CA ALA A 134 -26.14 5.76 -3.41
C ALA A 134 -26.32 6.17 -4.88
N GLU A 135 -25.99 7.41 -5.25
CA GLU A 135 -26.08 7.91 -6.62
C GLU A 135 -24.85 7.51 -7.44
N HIS A 136 -23.70 7.36 -6.78
CA HIS A 136 -22.41 7.01 -7.35
C HIS A 136 -21.80 5.83 -6.58
N PRO A 137 -22.35 4.61 -6.73
CA PRO A 137 -21.74 3.44 -6.13
C PRO A 137 -20.37 3.19 -6.76
N LEU A 138 -19.36 3.06 -5.90
CA LEU A 138 -18.02 2.69 -6.32
C LEU A 138 -18.01 1.21 -6.70
N HIS A 139 -17.34 0.90 -7.80
CA HIS A 139 -17.10 -0.47 -8.23
C HIS A 139 -15.69 -0.59 -8.78
N GLY A 140 -15.04 -1.73 -8.58
CA GLY A 140 -13.74 -1.95 -9.17
C GLY A 140 -13.15 -3.32 -8.94
N SER A 141 -11.93 -3.47 -9.41
CA SER A 141 -11.12 -4.67 -9.24
C SER A 141 -9.65 -4.31 -9.11
N ALA A 142 -8.90 -5.13 -8.39
CA ALA A 142 -7.45 -5.05 -8.32
C ALA A 142 -6.85 -6.44 -8.44
N HIS A 143 -5.82 -6.57 -9.27
CA HIS A 143 -4.95 -7.73 -9.37
C HIS A 143 -3.54 -7.30 -8.99
N VAL A 144 -2.96 -7.98 -8.00
CA VAL A 144 -1.58 -7.76 -7.54
C VAL A 144 -0.84 -9.07 -7.65
N ALA A 145 0.37 -9.07 -8.23
CA ALA A 145 1.22 -10.24 -8.29
C ALA A 145 2.65 -9.89 -7.85
N VAL A 146 3.26 -10.76 -7.04
CA VAL A 146 4.63 -10.62 -6.56
C VAL A 146 5.34 -11.96 -6.74
N PRO A 147 6.53 -12.02 -7.37
CA PRO A 147 7.34 -13.23 -7.41
C PRO A 147 7.60 -13.75 -6.01
N LYS A 148 7.36 -15.05 -5.81
CA LYS A 148 7.36 -15.66 -4.48
C LYS A 148 8.71 -15.47 -3.77
N GLU A 149 9.81 -15.56 -4.51
CA GLU A 149 11.17 -15.34 -4.00
C GLU A 149 11.46 -13.88 -3.60
N GLN A 150 10.60 -12.94 -3.99
CA GLN A 150 10.74 -11.50 -3.68
C GLN A 150 9.74 -11.03 -2.62
N LEU A 151 8.78 -11.87 -2.21
CA LEU A 151 7.77 -11.51 -1.23
C LEU A 151 8.38 -11.04 0.09
N GLY A 152 9.47 -11.67 0.53
CA GLY A 152 10.22 -11.24 1.72
C GLY A 152 10.69 -9.79 1.63
N LYS A 153 11.19 -9.35 0.47
CA LYS A 153 11.64 -7.96 0.27
C LYS A 153 10.46 -6.97 0.34
N ALA A 154 9.34 -7.31 -0.30
CA ALA A 154 8.14 -6.48 -0.26
C ALA A 154 7.63 -6.31 1.18
N VAL A 155 7.50 -7.42 1.92
CA VAL A 155 7.03 -7.41 3.31
C VAL A 155 8.00 -6.67 4.24
N LEU A 156 9.31 -6.94 4.12
CA LEU A 156 10.31 -6.27 4.95
C LEU A 156 10.33 -4.77 4.67
N GLY A 157 10.21 -4.36 3.41
CA GLY A 157 10.15 -2.97 3.00
C GLY A 157 9.00 -2.19 3.63
N LEU A 158 7.83 -2.82 3.75
CA LEU A 158 6.66 -2.22 4.42
C LEU A 158 6.82 -2.18 5.94
N ALA A 159 7.60 -3.09 6.53
CA ALA A 159 7.80 -3.19 7.97
C ALA A 159 9.02 -2.43 8.49
N GLU A 160 9.88 -1.90 7.60
CA GLU A 160 11.20 -1.40 7.95
C GLU A 160 11.16 -0.24 8.96
N SER A 161 10.31 0.77 8.73
CA SER A 161 10.15 1.93 9.63
C SER A 161 9.74 1.49 11.04
N ALA A 162 8.72 0.62 11.15
CA ALA A 162 8.24 0.08 12.42
C ALA A 162 9.30 -0.77 13.17
N LEU A 163 10.23 -1.40 12.45
CA LEU A 163 11.35 -2.14 13.02
C LEU A 163 12.46 -1.20 13.50
N LEU A 164 12.80 -0.20 12.68
CA LEU A 164 13.81 0.83 12.98
C LEU A 164 13.42 1.65 14.21
N ASP A 165 12.16 2.05 14.35
CA ASP A 165 11.61 2.73 15.53
C ASP A 165 11.80 1.94 16.83
N ARG A 166 11.91 0.62 16.72
CA ARG A 166 12.15 -0.30 17.84
C ARG A 166 13.64 -0.62 18.04
N GLY A 167 14.52 0.01 17.25
CA GLY A 167 15.96 -0.21 17.23
C GLY A 167 16.35 -1.58 16.68
N ILE A 168 15.50 -2.19 15.85
CA ILE A 168 15.72 -3.50 15.24
C ILE A 168 16.07 -3.28 13.77
N THR A 169 17.18 -3.87 13.33
CA THR A 169 17.54 -3.95 11.92
C THR A 169 17.47 -5.38 11.44
N VAL A 170 17.03 -5.58 10.21
CA VAL A 170 16.94 -6.90 9.58
C VAL A 170 17.86 -6.90 8.37
N SER A 171 18.92 -7.71 8.47
CA SER A 171 19.97 -7.78 7.43
C SER A 171 19.69 -8.84 6.35
N ARG A 172 18.80 -9.77 6.66
CA ARG A 172 18.31 -10.82 5.77
C ARG A 172 16.93 -11.24 6.25
N PHE A 173 16.01 -11.39 5.31
CA PHE A 173 14.66 -11.87 5.57
C PHE A 173 14.21 -12.69 4.37
N ASP A 174 14.10 -13.99 4.58
CA ASP A 174 13.54 -14.92 3.61
C ASP A 174 12.15 -15.31 4.11
N LEU A 175 11.14 -15.14 3.27
CA LEU A 175 9.75 -15.46 3.56
C LEU A 175 9.29 -16.49 2.53
N ASP A 176 8.73 -17.58 3.02
CA ASP A 176 8.11 -18.60 2.19
C ASP A 176 6.64 -18.75 2.57
N VAL A 177 5.83 -18.94 1.54
CA VAL A 177 4.38 -19.07 1.67
C VAL A 177 3.93 -20.27 0.85
N GLU A 178 3.10 -21.12 1.44
CA GLU A 178 2.52 -22.29 0.79
C GLU A 178 1.01 -22.27 0.97
N GLN A 179 0.27 -22.62 -0.08
CA GLN A 179 -1.16 -22.78 0.04
C GLN A 179 -1.48 -24.10 0.76
N SER A 180 -2.18 -23.99 1.89
CA SER A 180 -2.58 -25.13 2.74
C SER A 180 -4.09 -25.42 2.70
N GLY A 181 -4.86 -24.54 2.06
CA GLY A 181 -6.28 -24.67 1.77
C GLY A 181 -6.78 -23.49 0.92
N PRO A 182 -8.09 -23.45 0.57
CA PRO A 182 -8.64 -22.40 -0.32
C PRO A 182 -8.42 -20.96 0.16
N GLN A 183 -8.37 -20.77 1.47
CA GLN A 183 -8.19 -19.48 2.14
C GLN A 183 -7.14 -19.56 3.26
N GLN A 184 -6.26 -20.57 3.20
CA GLN A 184 -5.29 -20.83 4.26
C GLN A 184 -3.90 -20.95 3.67
N LEU A 185 -2.97 -20.18 4.24
CA LEU A 185 -1.57 -20.15 3.87
C LEU A 185 -0.72 -20.61 5.04
N ARG A 186 0.24 -21.48 4.78
CA ARG A 186 1.35 -21.70 5.71
C ARG A 186 2.43 -20.69 5.38
N VAL A 187 2.86 -19.95 6.39
CA VAL A 187 3.90 -18.93 6.29
C VAL A 187 5.08 -19.42 7.11
N SER A 188 6.28 -19.38 6.54
CA SER A 188 7.52 -19.60 7.27
C SER A 188 8.52 -18.51 6.93
N PHE A 189 9.35 -18.14 7.90
CA PHE A 189 10.35 -17.12 7.67
C PHE A 189 11.67 -17.43 8.38
N ASP A 190 12.73 -16.91 7.79
CA ASP A 190 14.09 -16.93 8.29
C ASP A 190 14.64 -15.50 8.27
N ALA A 191 15.12 -15.03 9.41
CA ALA A 191 15.56 -13.65 9.57
C ALA A 191 16.89 -13.55 10.30
N LYS A 192 17.76 -12.67 9.81
CA LYS A 192 18.94 -12.20 10.55
C LYS A 192 18.69 -10.81 11.09
N VAL A 193 18.31 -10.76 12.37
CA VAL A 193 17.94 -9.54 13.08
C VAL A 193 19.09 -9.04 13.94
N ARG A 194 19.13 -7.74 14.18
CA ARG A 194 20.10 -7.10 15.07
C ARG A 194 19.41 -6.01 15.89
N LYS A 195 19.78 -5.92 17.16
CA LYS A 195 19.38 -4.84 18.08
C LYS A 195 20.61 -4.31 18.81
N GLY A 196 20.97 -3.06 18.54
CA GLY A 196 22.25 -2.51 19.03
C GLY A 196 23.42 -3.35 18.49
N LEU A 197 24.27 -3.92 19.36
CA LEU A 197 25.38 -4.79 18.97
C LEU A 197 24.99 -6.28 18.87
N LEU A 198 23.80 -6.67 19.34
CA LEU A 198 23.37 -8.05 19.43
C LEU A 198 22.75 -8.51 18.11
N GLY A 199 23.37 -9.49 17.46
CA GLY A 199 22.82 -10.16 16.27
C GLY A 199 22.23 -11.51 16.63
N ALA A 200 21.14 -11.87 15.94
CA ALA A 200 20.45 -13.14 16.12
C ALA A 200 19.93 -13.67 14.80
N HIS A 201 19.88 -14.99 14.72
CA HIS A 201 19.09 -15.69 13.72
C HIS A 201 17.76 -16.08 14.36
N VAL A 202 16.67 -15.77 13.66
CA VAL A 202 15.29 -16.02 14.11
C VAL A 202 14.57 -16.74 12.99
N THR A 203 13.96 -17.86 13.35
CA THR A 203 13.07 -18.60 12.45
C THR A 203 11.67 -18.58 13.02
N GLY A 204 10.67 -18.68 12.17
CA GLY A 204 9.30 -18.80 12.64
C GLY A 204 8.35 -19.35 11.59
N SER A 205 7.19 -19.75 12.06
CA SER A 205 6.10 -20.21 11.21
C SER A 205 4.75 -19.79 11.78
N ALA A 206 3.76 -19.72 10.90
CA ALA A 206 2.36 -19.48 11.25
C ALA A 206 1.45 -20.03 10.16
N THR A 207 0.19 -20.26 10.50
CA THR A 207 -0.90 -20.46 9.54
C THR A 207 -1.72 -19.17 9.46
N ALA A 208 -1.85 -18.60 8.28
CA ALA A 208 -2.66 -17.43 8.00
C ALA A 208 -3.95 -17.86 7.29
N ALA A 209 -5.11 -17.57 7.88
CA ALA A 209 -6.40 -17.69 7.21
C ALA A 209 -6.83 -16.30 6.71
N ILE A 210 -7.22 -16.19 5.44
CA ILE A 210 -7.63 -14.94 4.80
C ILE A 210 -9.11 -15.03 4.43
N ASP A 211 -9.94 -14.16 4.99
CA ASP A 211 -11.37 -14.10 4.65
C ASP A 211 -11.67 -13.25 3.41
N ASP A 212 -12.91 -13.31 2.95
CA ASP A 212 -13.45 -12.61 1.76
C ASP A 212 -13.38 -11.07 1.86
N ARG A 213 -13.14 -10.53 3.06
CA ARG A 213 -13.04 -9.09 3.34
C ARG A 213 -11.63 -8.68 3.72
N MET A 214 -10.62 -9.42 3.25
CA MET A 214 -9.21 -9.13 3.52
C MET A 214 -8.84 -9.18 5.02
N GLY A 215 -9.59 -9.95 5.80
CA GLY A 215 -9.27 -10.25 7.19
C GLY A 215 -8.25 -11.37 7.30
N VAL A 216 -7.14 -11.11 7.97
CA VAL A 216 -6.10 -12.11 8.21
C VAL A 216 -6.16 -12.58 9.65
N THR A 217 -6.31 -13.88 9.87
CA THR A 217 -6.20 -14.51 11.18
C THR A 217 -4.98 -15.40 11.23
N LEU A 218 -4.06 -15.09 12.14
CA LEU A 218 -2.84 -15.89 12.34
C LEU A 218 -3.07 -16.91 13.44
N SER A 219 -2.58 -18.13 13.23
CA SER A 219 -2.65 -19.23 14.18
C SER A 219 -1.41 -20.11 14.12
N GLY A 220 -1.16 -20.89 15.17
CA GLY A 220 0.01 -21.74 15.29
C GLY A 220 1.30 -20.93 15.18
N ILE A 221 1.35 -19.74 15.80
CA ILE A 221 2.51 -18.85 15.67
C ILE A 221 3.67 -19.39 16.50
N GLU A 222 4.72 -19.80 15.81
CA GLU A 222 5.95 -20.29 16.41
C GLU A 222 7.12 -19.39 16.01
N VAL A 223 7.92 -18.98 16.99
CA VAL A 223 9.12 -18.16 16.76
C VAL A 223 10.24 -18.67 17.65
N GLU A 224 11.36 -18.97 17.03
CA GLU A 224 12.54 -19.55 17.66
C GLU A 224 13.80 -18.74 17.34
N SER A 225 14.84 -18.89 18.16
CA SER A 225 16.14 -18.30 17.86
C SER A 225 17.26 -19.27 18.23
N GLY A 226 18.25 -19.36 17.34
CA GLY A 226 19.47 -20.13 17.60
C GLY A 226 20.39 -19.49 18.66
N ASN A 227 20.10 -18.28 19.13
CA ASN A 227 20.86 -17.61 20.19
C ASN A 227 20.15 -17.76 21.56
N PRO A 228 20.75 -18.42 22.57
CA PRO A 228 20.10 -18.66 23.87
C PRO A 228 19.63 -17.40 24.60
N LEU A 229 20.35 -16.29 24.48
CA LEU A 229 19.96 -15.02 25.10
C LEU A 229 18.69 -14.46 24.45
N ILE A 230 18.62 -14.56 23.12
CA ILE A 230 17.48 -14.09 22.35
C ILE A 230 16.30 -15.04 22.52
N ALA A 231 16.53 -16.36 22.62
CA ALA A 231 15.50 -17.33 22.97
C ALA A 231 14.87 -17.02 24.34
N ALA A 232 15.68 -16.62 25.34
CA ALA A 232 15.16 -16.17 26.64
C ALA A 232 14.32 -14.88 26.52
N MET A 233 14.77 -13.90 25.72
CA MET A 233 14.00 -12.69 25.44
C MET A 233 12.70 -12.99 24.67
N LEU A 234 12.74 -13.91 23.71
CA LEU A 234 11.57 -14.41 22.99
C LEU A 234 10.57 -15.04 23.95
N GLY A 235 11.05 -15.80 24.94
CA GLY A 235 10.22 -16.30 26.05
C GLY A 235 9.46 -15.19 26.78
N ALA A 236 10.11 -14.05 27.05
CA ALA A 236 9.47 -12.90 27.70
C ALA A 236 8.44 -12.17 26.80
N VAL A 237 8.60 -12.20 25.48
CA VAL A 237 7.62 -11.63 24.53
C VAL A 237 6.63 -12.65 23.99
N ARG A 238 6.73 -13.94 24.35
CA ARG A 238 5.80 -15.00 23.94
C ARG A 238 4.36 -14.65 24.28
N GLY A 239 4.12 -14.04 25.45
CA GLY A 239 2.80 -13.55 25.83
C GLY A 239 2.26 -12.40 24.95
N ARG A 240 3.12 -11.65 24.26
CA ARG A 240 2.71 -10.65 23.25
C ARG A 240 2.41 -11.32 21.90
N ILE A 241 3.22 -12.30 21.50
CA ILE A 241 2.98 -13.11 20.29
C ILE A 241 1.64 -13.83 20.41
N ALA A 242 1.35 -14.42 21.58
CA ALA A 242 0.09 -15.07 21.88
C ALA A 242 -1.14 -14.16 21.81
N ARG A 243 -0.99 -12.83 21.80
CA ARG A 243 -2.11 -11.90 21.58
C ARG A 243 -2.53 -11.79 20.11
N TYR A 244 -1.68 -12.24 19.20
CA TYR A 244 -1.99 -12.31 17.77
C TYR A 244 -2.57 -13.68 17.39
N GLU A 245 -2.39 -14.69 18.23
CA GLU A 245 -2.98 -16.02 18.04
C GLU A 245 -4.51 -15.93 18.00
N GLY A 246 -5.10 -16.37 16.88
CA GLY A 246 -6.54 -16.33 16.64
C GLY A 246 -7.14 -14.92 16.51
N ARG A 247 -6.32 -13.87 16.51
CA ARG A 247 -6.79 -12.49 16.36
C ARG A 247 -6.94 -12.16 14.87
N ARG A 248 -8.13 -11.71 14.48
CA ARG A 248 -8.36 -11.14 13.16
C ARG A 248 -7.73 -9.76 13.06
N ILE A 249 -6.90 -9.58 12.04
CA ILE A 249 -6.32 -8.31 11.59
C ILE A 249 -7.12 -7.89 10.37
N ASP A 250 -7.72 -6.71 10.40
CA ASP A 250 -8.53 -6.19 9.31
C ASP A 250 -7.66 -5.40 8.33
N LEU A 251 -7.19 -6.00 7.24
CA LEU A 251 -6.38 -5.24 6.28
C LEU A 251 -7.21 -4.25 5.46
N ALA A 252 -8.53 -4.50 5.35
CA ALA A 252 -9.45 -3.58 4.69
C ALA A 252 -9.57 -2.22 5.41
N SER A 253 -9.16 -2.10 6.68
CA SER A 253 -9.14 -0.82 7.39
C SER A 253 -8.06 0.14 6.90
N GLU A 254 -7.07 -0.36 6.17
CA GLU A 254 -6.00 0.43 5.55
C GLU A 254 -6.39 0.95 4.15
N LEU A 255 -7.57 0.56 3.63
CA LEU A 255 -8.06 1.08 2.36
C LEU A 255 -8.50 2.55 2.48
N PRO A 256 -8.38 3.33 1.39
CA PRO A 256 -8.87 4.70 1.38
C PRO A 256 -10.34 4.79 1.83
N PRO A 257 -10.72 5.87 2.54
CA PRO A 257 -12.08 6.05 3.03
C PRO A 257 -13.11 5.83 1.92
N GLY A 258 -14.06 4.93 2.17
CA GLY A 258 -15.14 4.64 1.24
C GLY A 258 -14.92 3.47 0.29
N ILE A 259 -13.69 3.00 0.11
CA ILE A 259 -13.41 1.77 -0.65
C ILE A 259 -13.60 0.57 0.27
N ARG A 260 -14.40 -0.42 -0.15
CA ARG A 260 -14.62 -1.67 0.57
C ARG A 260 -14.29 -2.85 -0.31
N VAL A 261 -13.92 -3.95 0.34
CA VAL A 261 -13.68 -5.24 -0.32
C VAL A 261 -14.98 -6.04 -0.32
N ALA A 262 -15.40 -6.48 -1.49
CA ALA A 262 -16.52 -7.41 -1.65
C ALA A 262 -16.08 -8.88 -1.67
N ASP A 263 -14.92 -9.16 -2.25
CA ASP A 263 -14.35 -10.50 -2.39
C ASP A 263 -12.84 -10.40 -2.58
N VAL A 264 -12.09 -11.33 -2.00
CA VAL A 264 -10.62 -11.47 -2.16
C VAL A 264 -10.27 -12.93 -2.37
N GLN A 265 -9.40 -13.17 -3.35
CA GLN A 265 -8.81 -14.46 -3.64
C GLN A 265 -7.29 -14.33 -3.62
N VAL A 266 -6.64 -15.34 -3.04
CA VAL A 266 -5.19 -15.41 -2.96
C VAL A 266 -4.74 -16.76 -3.51
N GLU A 267 -3.84 -16.73 -4.48
CA GLU A 267 -3.24 -17.93 -5.05
C GLU A 267 -1.72 -17.89 -4.85
N VAL A 268 -1.16 -19.06 -4.58
CA VAL A 268 0.29 -19.22 -4.38
C VAL A 268 0.83 -20.25 -5.36
N GLY A 269 1.62 -19.76 -6.32
CA GLY A 269 2.41 -20.56 -7.24
C GLY A 269 3.87 -20.08 -7.23
N ASP A 270 4.45 -19.88 -8.42
CA ASP A 270 5.74 -19.22 -8.58
C ASP A 270 5.66 -17.71 -8.23
N GLU A 271 4.46 -17.16 -8.29
CA GLU A 271 4.09 -15.84 -7.77
C GLU A 271 3.01 -16.00 -6.70
N VAL A 272 2.93 -15.03 -5.81
CA VAL A 272 1.75 -14.84 -4.94
C VAL A 272 0.87 -13.79 -5.59
N THR A 273 -0.37 -14.17 -5.91
CA THR A 273 -1.36 -13.28 -6.53
C THR A 273 -2.48 -12.96 -5.55
N ILE A 274 -3.00 -11.74 -5.66
CA ILE A 274 -4.16 -11.26 -4.91
C ILE A 274 -5.12 -10.63 -5.90
N ASP A 275 -6.32 -11.20 -6.00
CA ASP A 275 -7.43 -10.69 -6.79
C ASP A 275 -8.51 -10.16 -5.85
N ALA A 276 -8.90 -8.90 -6.02
CA ALA A 276 -9.87 -8.23 -5.17
C ALA A 276 -10.99 -7.59 -5.99
N ARG A 277 -12.23 -7.71 -5.52
CA ARG A 277 -13.39 -6.94 -6.01
C ARG A 277 -13.73 -5.85 -5.02
N LEU A 278 -13.91 -4.62 -5.51
CA LEU A 278 -14.07 -3.41 -4.72
C LEU A 278 -15.47 -2.81 -4.90
N VAL A 279 -16.05 -2.31 -3.81
CA VAL A 279 -17.39 -1.68 -3.72
C VAL A 279 -17.44 -0.53 -2.73
#